data_AF-A0A964EUG3-F1
#
_entry.id   AF-A0A964EUG3-F1
#
_cell.length_a   1.000
_cell.length_b   1.000
_cell.length_c   1.000
_cell.angle_alpha   90.00
_cell.angle_beta   90.00
_cell.angle_gamma   90.00
#
_symmetry.space_group_name_H-M   'P 1'
#
loop_
_entity.id
_entity.type
_entity.pdbx_description
1 polymer ?
#
loop_
_entity_poly.entity_id
_entity_poly.type
_entity_poly.pdbx_seq_one_letter_code
_entity_poly.pdbx_strand_id
1 'polypeptide(L)'
;MLVLAWLACAPPSPSATERRAAATATDPDQCAQMVDPVHADECRTWVAGDLASDGQAAQADALCAQNTSQPWSGECFFLVNDALDAIGEPAAQRCARAGPFRGQCLGHAAAREGQTLLAVPGRETEALGVLTARFSSLRSPEVARAEAREAVIGQLAARAPGQPFSAALCGDADEALCGDALQQRISTIPAPEIAAACGRRGAPLWDEGLHPLAAERICGGLQAAVDGLPDQ
;
A
#
# COMPACT_ATOMS: atom_id res chain seq x y z
N MET A 1 -51.88 7.90 36.23
CA MET A 1 -50.46 7.93 36.65
C MET A 1 -49.60 7.98 35.38
N LEU A 2 -49.09 9.15 35.03
CA LEU A 2 -48.09 9.31 33.96
C LEU A 2 -46.70 9.18 34.60
N VAL A 3 -45.96 8.14 34.23
CA VAL A 3 -44.54 8.02 34.53
C VAL A 3 -43.80 8.75 33.40
N LEU A 4 -43.43 10.01 33.66
CA LEU A 4 -42.54 10.78 32.79
C LEU A 4 -41.14 10.15 32.87
N ALA A 5 -40.77 9.43 31.81
CA ALA A 5 -39.44 8.89 31.61
C ALA A 5 -38.44 10.05 31.49
N TRP A 6 -37.69 10.31 32.56
CA TRP A 6 -36.44 11.06 32.54
C TRP A 6 -35.38 10.21 31.82
N LEU A 7 -35.34 10.31 30.49
CA LEU A 7 -34.14 10.01 29.73
C LEU A 7 -33.13 11.12 30.03
N ALA A 8 -32.45 11.00 31.18
CA ALA A 8 -31.34 11.85 31.53
C ALA A 8 -30.24 11.61 30.49
N CYS A 9 -29.95 12.62 29.67
CA CYS A 9 -28.71 12.71 28.92
C CYS A 9 -27.57 12.75 29.92
N ALA A 10 -27.03 11.59 30.30
CA ALA A 10 -25.77 11.55 31.03
C ALA A 10 -24.75 12.33 30.19
N PRO A 11 -24.02 13.30 30.79
CA PRO A 11 -22.98 13.99 30.05
C PRO A 11 -21.99 12.93 29.52
N PRO A 12 -21.45 13.12 28.30
CA PRO A 12 -20.43 12.24 27.77
C PRO A 12 -19.32 12.07 28.82
N SER A 13 -18.81 10.84 28.96
CA SER A 13 -17.65 10.62 29.81
C SER A 13 -16.53 11.58 29.40
N PRO A 14 -15.68 12.02 30.34
CA PRO A 14 -14.55 12.91 30.03
C PRO A 14 -13.77 12.44 28.79
N SER A 15 -13.57 11.13 28.66
CA SER A 15 -12.93 10.49 27.51
C SER A 15 -13.67 10.61 26.16
N ALA A 16 -14.99 10.74 26.12
CA ALA A 16 -15.73 10.93 24.87
C ALA A 16 -15.64 12.39 24.39
N THR A 17 -15.64 13.35 25.32
CA THR A 17 -15.44 14.77 25.00
C THR A 17 -14.03 15.03 24.50
N GLU A 18 -13.00 14.48 25.18
CA GLU A 18 -11.61 14.63 24.77
C GLU A 18 -11.32 13.99 23.42
N ARG A 19 -11.85 12.78 23.15
CA ARG A 19 -11.71 12.16 21.82
C ARG A 19 -12.36 12.97 20.70
N ARG A 20 -13.52 13.59 20.96
CA ARG A 20 -14.14 14.50 19.97
C ARG A 20 -13.30 15.76 19.78
N ALA A 21 -12.74 16.32 20.86
CA ALA A 21 -11.84 17.47 20.76
C ALA A 21 -10.60 17.12 19.93
N ALA A 22 -9.95 15.97 20.19
CA ALA A 22 -8.83 15.46 19.41
C ALA A 22 -9.15 15.27 17.94
N ALA A 23 -10.31 14.66 17.62
CA ALA A 23 -10.74 14.43 16.24
C ALA A 23 -11.11 15.70 15.46
N THR A 24 -11.23 16.86 16.13
CA THR A 24 -11.56 18.14 15.49
C THR A 24 -10.46 19.19 15.64
N ALA A 25 -9.34 18.81 16.26
CA ALA A 25 -8.22 19.72 16.44
C ALA A 25 -7.54 19.96 15.09
N THR A 26 -7.24 21.21 14.79
CA THR A 26 -6.54 21.64 13.57
C THR A 26 -5.26 22.42 13.88
N ASP A 27 -4.97 22.62 15.18
CA ASP A 27 -3.87 23.44 15.66
C ASP A 27 -3.15 22.72 16.81
N PRO A 28 -1.80 22.63 16.81
CA PRO A 28 -1.02 22.09 17.91
C PRO A 28 -1.40 22.60 19.32
N ASP A 29 -1.78 23.87 19.44
CA ASP A 29 -2.12 24.49 20.72
C ASP A 29 -3.38 23.88 21.35
N GLN A 30 -4.30 23.33 20.54
CA GLN A 30 -5.50 22.65 21.02
C GLN A 30 -5.17 21.32 21.68
N CYS A 31 -4.16 20.60 21.16
CA CYS A 31 -3.70 19.35 21.75
C CYS A 31 -3.06 19.55 23.14
N ALA A 32 -2.37 20.68 23.34
CA ALA A 32 -1.74 21.02 24.62
C ALA A 32 -2.75 21.29 25.75
N GLN A 33 -4.02 21.54 25.43
CA GLN A 33 -5.09 21.81 26.40
C GLN A 33 -5.75 20.53 26.93
N MET A 34 -5.40 19.36 26.41
CA MET A 34 -5.99 18.08 26.84
C MET A 34 -5.47 17.66 28.20
N VAL A 35 -6.37 17.12 29.04
CA VAL A 35 -6.01 16.70 30.41
C VAL A 35 -5.35 15.34 30.38
N ASP A 36 -5.87 14.42 29.56
CA ASP A 36 -5.25 13.11 29.36
C ASP A 36 -4.06 13.20 28.38
N PRO A 37 -2.82 12.87 28.82
CA PRO A 37 -1.64 12.91 27.95
C PRO A 37 -1.72 11.94 26.77
N VAL A 38 -2.47 10.84 26.88
CA VAL A 38 -2.65 9.89 25.77
C VAL A 38 -3.50 10.52 24.66
N HIS A 39 -4.59 11.20 25.02
CA HIS A 39 -5.41 11.94 24.05
C HIS A 39 -4.64 13.13 23.45
N ALA A 40 -3.79 13.80 24.23
CA ALA A 40 -2.91 14.86 23.70
C ALA A 40 -1.95 14.32 22.62
N ASP A 41 -1.34 13.15 22.84
CA ASP A 41 -0.43 12.51 21.89
C ASP A 41 -1.17 12.01 20.63
N GLU A 42 -2.38 11.47 20.78
CA GLU A 42 -3.26 11.11 19.67
C GLU A 42 -3.63 12.35 18.85
N CYS A 43 -4.06 13.44 19.49
CA CYS A 43 -4.36 14.72 18.84
C CYS A 43 -3.16 15.24 18.03
N ARG A 44 -1.97 15.29 18.65
CA ARG A 44 -0.73 15.73 18.00
C ARG A 44 -0.38 14.88 16.79
N THR A 45 -0.66 13.58 16.86
CA THR A 45 -0.45 12.65 15.76
C THR A 45 -1.27 13.01 14.53
N TRP A 46 -2.57 13.29 14.70
CA TRP A 46 -3.45 13.71 13.61
C TRP A 46 -3.08 15.09 13.07
N VAL A 47 -2.89 16.08 13.95
CA VAL A 47 -2.47 17.44 13.54
C VAL A 47 -1.13 17.44 12.80
N ALA A 48 -0.18 16.58 13.20
CA ALA A 48 1.08 16.43 12.48
C ALA A 48 0.87 15.86 11.06
N GLY A 49 -0.06 14.92 10.89
CA GLY A 49 -0.46 14.39 9.57
C GLY A 49 -1.06 15.46 8.66
N ASP A 50 -1.91 16.34 9.20
CA ASP A 50 -2.48 17.47 8.45
C ASP A 50 -1.40 18.48 8.05
N LEU A 51 -0.53 18.89 8.99
CA LEU A 51 0.62 19.75 8.72
C LEU A 51 1.53 19.15 7.63
N ALA A 52 1.77 17.84 7.68
CA ALA A 52 2.56 17.11 6.70
C ALA A 52 1.89 17.14 5.31
N SER A 53 0.58 16.91 5.24
CA SER A 53 -0.21 16.98 4.00
C SER A 53 -0.16 18.37 3.35
N ASP A 54 -0.08 19.42 4.17
CA ASP A 54 0.10 20.81 3.73
C ASP A 54 1.57 21.16 3.37
N GLY A 55 2.46 20.17 3.34
CA GLY A 55 3.88 20.35 3.01
C GLY A 55 4.74 20.93 4.15
N GLN A 56 4.19 21.05 5.36
CA GLN A 56 4.87 21.63 6.53
C GLN A 56 5.69 20.58 7.31
N ALA A 57 6.53 19.83 6.59
CA ALA A 57 7.25 18.66 7.12
C ALA A 57 8.03 18.94 8.42
N ALA A 58 8.74 20.07 8.51
CA ALA A 58 9.53 20.40 9.69
C ALA A 58 8.68 20.67 10.94
N GLN A 59 7.49 21.26 10.77
CA GLN A 59 6.56 21.51 11.88
C GLN A 59 5.91 20.20 12.33
N ALA A 60 5.51 19.36 11.38
CA ALA A 60 4.97 18.03 11.66
C ALA A 60 5.98 17.16 12.43
N ASP A 61 7.24 17.10 11.98
CA ASP A 61 8.31 16.35 12.65
C ASP A 61 8.61 16.88 14.07
N ALA A 62 8.53 18.20 14.26
CA ALA A 62 8.69 18.84 15.57
C ALA A 62 7.52 18.52 16.51
N LEU A 63 6.29 18.44 15.99
CA LEU A 63 5.12 18.08 16.78
C LEU A 63 5.17 16.62 17.22
N CYS A 64 5.52 15.70 16.32
CA CYS A 64 5.70 14.28 16.64
C CYS A 64 6.77 14.05 17.71
N ALA A 65 7.83 14.88 17.73
CA ALA A 65 8.88 14.79 18.76
C ALA A 65 8.40 15.11 20.18
N GLN A 66 7.23 15.73 20.32
CA GLN A 66 6.62 16.05 21.62
C GLN A 66 5.79 14.90 22.19
N ASN A 67 5.45 13.89 21.38
CA ASN A 67 4.73 12.71 21.86
C ASN A 67 5.64 11.88 22.77
N THR A 68 5.19 11.62 23.99
CA THR A 68 5.98 10.90 25.00
C THR A 68 5.48 9.49 25.26
N SER A 69 4.22 9.22 24.93
CA SER A 69 3.62 7.89 25.05
C SER A 69 3.83 7.05 23.79
N GLN A 70 4.03 5.75 24.02
CA GLN A 70 3.90 4.73 22.98
C GLN A 70 2.45 4.23 22.98
N PRO A 71 1.84 3.96 21.81
CA PRO A 71 2.46 3.87 20.48
C PRO A 71 2.56 5.20 19.72
N TRP A 72 1.94 6.27 20.22
CA TRP A 72 1.68 7.49 19.46
C TRP A 72 2.92 8.23 18.92
N SER A 73 4.05 8.19 19.63
CA SER A 73 5.29 8.77 19.10
C SER A 73 5.73 8.11 17.79
N GLY A 74 5.67 6.77 17.72
CA GLY A 74 6.03 6.03 16.51
C GLY A 74 5.00 6.16 15.40
N GLU A 75 3.72 6.12 15.76
CA GLU A 75 2.60 6.27 14.83
C GLU A 75 2.58 7.67 14.17
N CYS A 76 2.93 8.72 14.91
CA CYS A 76 3.07 10.07 14.36
C CYS A 76 4.11 10.14 13.24
N PHE A 77 5.31 9.59 13.43
CA PHE A 77 6.32 9.57 12.36
C PHE A 77 5.93 8.70 11.17
N PHE A 78 5.17 7.62 11.40
CA PHE A 78 4.59 6.83 10.32
C PHE A 78 3.61 7.67 9.49
N LEU A 79 2.64 8.32 10.13
CA LEU A 79 1.62 9.14 9.46
C LEU A 79 2.21 10.34 8.73
N VAL A 80 3.16 11.05 9.35
CA VAL A 80 3.87 12.18 8.70
C VAL A 80 4.63 11.71 7.46
N ASN A 81 5.30 10.56 7.53
CA ASN A 81 5.98 10.00 6.36
C ASN A 81 5.01 9.62 5.24
N ASP A 82 3.84 9.09 5.59
CA ASP A 82 2.79 8.71 4.65
C ASP A 82 2.17 9.93 3.97
N ALA A 83 1.78 10.94 4.75
CA ALA A 83 1.20 12.19 4.26
C ALA A 83 2.14 13.00 3.34
N LEU A 84 3.46 12.90 3.55
CA LEU A 84 4.45 13.55 2.68
C LEU A 84 4.74 12.77 1.39
N ASP A 85 4.12 11.60 1.20
CA ASP A 85 4.46 10.65 0.15
C ASP A 85 5.98 10.38 0.07
N ALA A 86 6.66 10.42 1.21
CA ALA A 86 8.10 10.34 1.24
C ALA A 86 8.56 8.95 0.78
N ILE A 87 9.59 8.95 -0.06
CA ILE A 87 10.29 7.76 -0.57
C ILE A 87 11.80 7.91 -0.30
N GLY A 88 12.53 6.82 -0.54
CA GLY A 88 13.98 6.84 -0.51
C GLY A 88 14.62 7.19 0.83
N GLU A 89 15.70 7.98 0.79
CA GLU A 89 16.45 8.38 1.99
C GLU A 89 15.63 9.27 2.97
N PRO A 90 14.87 10.28 2.52
CA PRO A 90 13.97 11.02 3.41
C PRO A 90 12.98 10.13 4.15
N ALA A 91 12.44 9.10 3.48
CA ALA A 91 11.55 8.16 4.13
C ALA A 91 12.29 7.27 5.15
N ALA A 92 13.49 6.79 4.81
CA ALA A 92 14.29 5.98 5.72
C ALA A 92 14.59 6.71 7.04
N GLN A 93 14.91 8.00 6.96
CA GLN A 93 15.17 8.84 8.14
C GLN A 93 13.95 9.01 9.04
N ARG A 94 12.76 9.27 8.46
CA ARG A 94 11.52 9.37 9.25
C ARG A 94 11.09 8.03 9.81
N CYS A 95 11.11 6.97 9.00
CA CYS A 95 10.71 5.64 9.44
C CYS A 95 11.63 5.05 10.53
N ALA A 96 12.89 5.48 10.61
CA ALA A 96 13.77 5.13 11.74
C ALA A 96 13.24 5.62 13.09
N ARG A 97 12.41 6.68 13.10
CA ARG A 97 11.76 7.26 14.29
C ARG A 97 10.38 6.66 14.58
N ALA A 98 9.84 5.83 13.69
CA ALA A 98 8.50 5.25 13.82
C ALA A 98 8.42 4.08 14.85
N GLY A 99 9.51 3.79 15.56
CA GLY A 99 9.55 2.80 16.64
C GLY A 99 9.00 1.43 16.21
N PRO A 100 7.93 0.91 16.85
CA PRO A 100 7.34 -0.39 16.49
C PRO A 100 6.74 -0.42 15.07
N PHE A 101 6.41 0.74 14.48
CA PHE A 101 5.85 0.85 13.13
C PHE A 101 6.91 0.98 12.04
N ARG A 102 8.21 0.98 12.37
CA ARG A 102 9.31 1.16 11.42
C ARG A 102 9.21 0.26 10.19
N GLY A 103 8.90 -1.02 10.39
CA GLY A 103 8.76 -1.99 9.28
C GLY A 103 7.61 -1.65 8.33
N GLN A 104 6.44 -1.29 8.88
CA GLN A 104 5.28 -0.88 8.10
C GLN A 104 5.53 0.43 7.35
N CYS A 105 6.16 1.40 8.02
CA CYS A 105 6.57 2.68 7.43
C CYS A 105 7.46 2.49 6.20
N LEU A 106 8.53 1.69 6.35
CA LEU A 106 9.45 1.41 5.25
C LEU A 106 8.78 0.59 4.13
N GLY A 107 7.85 -0.30 4.46
CA GLY A 107 7.04 -1.03 3.48
C GLY A 107 6.18 -0.11 2.61
N HIS A 108 5.46 0.84 3.22
CA HIS A 108 4.67 1.84 2.50
C HIS A 108 5.54 2.74 1.61
N ALA A 109 6.66 3.23 2.14
CA ALA A 109 7.60 4.05 1.39
C ALA A 109 8.20 3.29 0.19
N ALA A 110 8.58 2.02 0.38
CA ALA A 110 9.07 1.17 -0.70
C ALA A 110 7.98 0.94 -1.76
N ALA A 111 6.73 0.65 -1.35
CA ALA A 111 5.63 0.47 -2.28
C ALA A 111 5.39 1.71 -3.15
N ARG A 112 5.42 2.91 -2.58
CA ARG A 112 5.34 4.18 -3.32
C ARG A 112 6.52 4.39 -4.27
N GLU A 113 7.74 4.09 -3.82
CA GLU A 113 8.95 4.18 -4.66
C GLU A 113 8.81 3.23 -5.87
N GLY A 114 8.36 2.00 -5.64
CA GLY A 114 8.04 1.03 -6.69
C GLY A 114 6.99 1.53 -7.67
N GLN A 115 5.86 2.06 -7.18
CA GLN A 115 4.81 2.66 -8.03
C GLN A 115 5.33 3.81 -8.88
N THR A 116 6.18 4.68 -8.31
CA THR A 116 6.77 5.81 -9.01
C THR A 116 7.69 5.35 -10.14
N LEU A 117 8.56 4.37 -9.86
CA LEU A 117 9.47 3.78 -10.86
C LEU A 117 8.67 3.09 -11.97
N LEU A 118 7.65 2.33 -11.60
CA LEU A 118 6.82 1.53 -12.50
C LEU A 118 5.68 2.32 -13.18
N ALA A 119 5.58 3.64 -12.95
CA ALA A 119 4.67 4.48 -13.72
C ALA A 119 5.11 4.62 -15.19
N VAL A 120 6.40 4.38 -15.48
CA VAL A 120 6.99 4.45 -16.81
C VAL A 120 7.51 3.07 -17.20
N PRO A 121 7.01 2.44 -18.29
CA PRO A 121 7.57 1.19 -18.80
C PRO A 121 9.07 1.32 -19.13
N GLY A 122 9.85 0.28 -18.87
CA GLY A 122 11.30 0.24 -19.10
C GLY A 122 12.13 0.55 -17.86
N ARG A 123 11.54 0.45 -16.66
CA ARG A 123 12.19 0.67 -15.36
C ARG A 123 11.95 -0.47 -14.38
N GLU A 124 11.49 -1.61 -14.86
CA GLU A 124 11.14 -2.78 -14.04
C GLU A 124 12.39 -3.39 -13.39
N THR A 125 13.49 -3.49 -14.12
CA THR A 125 14.76 -3.97 -13.57
C THR A 125 15.30 -3.03 -12.49
N GLU A 126 15.21 -1.72 -12.73
CA GLU A 126 15.58 -0.70 -11.74
C GLU A 126 14.69 -0.79 -10.50
N ALA A 127 13.37 -0.86 -10.68
CA ALA A 127 12.39 -0.99 -9.60
C ALA A 127 12.67 -2.23 -8.74
N LEU A 128 12.93 -3.38 -9.36
CA LEU A 128 13.27 -4.61 -8.65
C LEU A 128 14.54 -4.44 -7.81
N GLY A 129 15.58 -3.81 -8.36
CA GLY A 129 16.83 -3.54 -7.66
C GLY A 129 16.66 -2.59 -6.47
N VAL A 130 15.95 -1.48 -6.67
CA VAL A 130 15.66 -0.49 -5.63
C VAL A 130 14.83 -1.12 -4.51
N LEU A 131 13.73 -1.79 -4.84
CA LEU A 131 12.87 -2.44 -3.85
C LEU A 131 13.61 -3.54 -3.07
N THR A 132 14.44 -4.34 -3.76
CA THR A 132 15.28 -5.35 -3.08
C THR A 132 16.21 -4.70 -2.07
N ALA A 133 16.86 -3.60 -2.42
CA ALA A 133 17.73 -2.86 -1.49
C ALA A 133 16.95 -2.30 -0.29
N ARG A 134 15.73 -1.77 -0.52
CA ARG A 134 14.87 -1.27 0.56
C ARG A 134 14.46 -2.37 1.53
N PHE A 135 13.90 -3.47 1.01
CA PHE A 135 13.46 -4.59 1.85
C PHE A 135 14.62 -5.31 2.55
N SER A 136 15.84 -5.26 1.99
CA SER A 136 17.04 -5.84 2.62
C SER A 136 17.42 -5.14 3.93
N SER A 137 16.93 -3.92 4.18
CA SER A 137 17.09 -3.24 5.47
C SER A 137 16.15 -3.78 6.56
N LEU A 138 15.15 -4.57 6.18
CA LEU A 138 14.08 -5.08 7.05
C LEU A 138 14.08 -6.61 7.19
N ARG A 139 14.61 -7.31 6.19
CA ARG A 139 14.44 -8.75 5.99
C ARG A 139 15.78 -9.41 5.61
N SER A 140 15.81 -10.74 5.60
CA SER A 140 16.93 -11.47 5.00
C SER A 140 16.98 -11.19 3.49
N PRO A 141 18.15 -11.32 2.83
CA PRO A 141 18.28 -11.05 1.40
C PRO A 141 17.32 -11.86 0.52
N GLU A 142 17.04 -13.10 0.90
CA GLU A 142 16.10 -13.98 0.18
C GLU A 142 14.66 -13.46 0.27
N VAL A 143 14.18 -13.15 1.49
CA VAL A 143 12.83 -12.61 1.71
C VAL A 143 12.70 -11.23 1.07
N ALA A 144 13.72 -10.38 1.17
CA ALA A 144 13.73 -9.05 0.55
C ALA A 144 13.59 -9.12 -0.98
N ARG A 145 14.31 -10.04 -1.62
CA ARG A 145 14.20 -10.25 -3.07
C ARG A 145 12.82 -10.79 -3.45
N ALA A 146 12.25 -11.70 -2.65
CA ALA A 146 10.91 -12.23 -2.87
C ALA A 146 9.83 -11.14 -2.75
N GLU A 147 9.84 -10.35 -1.67
CA GLU A 147 8.91 -9.23 -1.45
C GLU A 147 9.04 -8.15 -2.55
N ALA A 148 10.28 -7.79 -2.93
CA ALA A 148 10.53 -6.87 -4.04
C ALA A 148 9.94 -7.38 -5.35
N ARG A 149 10.14 -8.67 -5.63
CA ARG A 149 9.63 -9.30 -6.84
C ARG A 149 8.10 -9.31 -6.85
N GLU A 150 7.46 -9.73 -5.76
CA GLU A 150 6.01 -9.72 -5.62
C GLU A 150 5.42 -8.31 -5.81
N ALA A 151 6.05 -7.29 -5.24
CA ALA A 151 5.63 -5.90 -5.44
C ALA A 151 5.68 -5.48 -6.92
N VAL A 152 6.77 -5.80 -7.64
CA VAL A 152 6.88 -5.49 -9.07
C VAL A 152 5.84 -6.26 -9.89
N ILE A 153 5.62 -7.55 -9.62
CA ILE A 153 4.60 -8.37 -10.29
C ILE A 153 3.22 -7.74 -10.11
N GLY A 154 2.84 -7.41 -8.88
CA GLY A 154 1.51 -6.84 -8.59
C GLY A 154 1.27 -5.52 -9.31
N GLN A 155 2.29 -4.65 -9.36
CA GLN A 155 2.21 -3.36 -10.07
C GLN A 155 2.15 -3.55 -11.59
N LEU A 156 2.92 -4.49 -12.15
CA LEU A 156 2.84 -4.83 -13.57
C LEU A 156 1.49 -5.43 -13.95
N ALA A 157 0.96 -6.34 -13.14
CA ALA A 157 -0.34 -6.96 -13.34
C ALA A 157 -1.47 -5.91 -13.36
N ALA A 158 -1.39 -4.92 -12.46
CA ALA A 158 -2.35 -3.81 -12.35
C ALA A 158 -2.14 -2.70 -13.39
N ARG A 159 -1.05 -2.73 -14.17
CA ARG A 159 -0.74 -1.71 -15.17
C ARG A 159 -1.78 -1.71 -16.28
N ALA A 160 -2.26 -0.53 -16.67
CA ALA A 160 -3.28 -0.33 -17.70
C ALA A 160 -4.58 -1.15 -17.44
N PRO A 161 -5.37 -0.79 -16.43
CA PRO A 161 -6.63 -1.45 -16.14
C PRO A 161 -7.59 -1.38 -17.34
N GLY A 162 -8.24 -2.51 -17.65
CA GLY A 162 -9.17 -2.61 -18.78
C GLY A 162 -8.53 -2.78 -20.16
N GLN A 163 -7.19 -2.78 -20.26
CA GLN A 163 -6.49 -3.06 -21.51
C GLN A 163 -6.04 -4.53 -21.60
N PRO A 164 -5.74 -5.05 -22.81
CA PRO A 164 -5.07 -6.34 -22.96
C PRO A 164 -3.68 -6.29 -22.29
N PHE A 165 -3.23 -7.40 -21.70
CA PHE A 165 -1.82 -7.46 -21.28
C PHE A 165 -0.95 -7.57 -22.54
N SER A 166 0.21 -6.91 -22.59
CA SER A 166 1.10 -6.94 -23.75
C SER A 166 2.57 -6.87 -23.34
N ALA A 167 3.47 -7.28 -24.23
CA ALA A 167 4.91 -7.18 -23.99
C ALA A 167 5.35 -5.72 -23.75
N ALA A 168 4.68 -4.75 -24.38
CA ALA A 168 4.96 -3.33 -24.16
C ALA A 168 4.67 -2.90 -22.71
N LEU A 169 3.68 -3.52 -22.04
CA LEU A 169 3.43 -3.28 -20.62
C LEU A 169 4.50 -3.85 -19.71
N CYS A 170 5.31 -4.82 -20.16
CA CYS A 170 6.39 -5.39 -19.37
C CYS A 170 7.68 -4.53 -19.39
N GLY A 171 7.80 -3.59 -20.33
CA GLY A 171 8.96 -2.70 -20.39
C GLY A 171 10.28 -3.46 -20.51
N ASP A 172 11.17 -3.32 -19.52
CA ASP A 172 12.47 -3.99 -19.46
C ASP A 172 12.51 -5.19 -18.49
N ALA A 173 11.35 -5.63 -17.97
CA ALA A 173 11.26 -6.82 -17.13
C ALA A 173 11.76 -8.07 -17.88
N ASP A 174 12.45 -8.94 -17.17
CA ASP A 174 12.79 -10.26 -17.70
C ASP A 174 11.53 -11.11 -17.98
N GLU A 175 11.68 -12.14 -18.82
CA GLU A 175 10.57 -12.99 -19.25
C GLU A 175 9.88 -13.69 -18.06
N ALA A 176 10.63 -14.02 -17.00
CA ALA A 176 10.06 -14.67 -15.83
C ALA A 176 9.18 -13.71 -15.03
N LEU A 177 9.62 -12.47 -14.82
CA LEU A 177 8.88 -11.43 -14.12
C LEU A 177 7.62 -11.01 -14.90
N CYS A 178 7.75 -10.81 -16.22
CA CYS A 178 6.63 -10.50 -17.10
C CYS A 178 5.60 -11.65 -17.14
N GLY A 179 6.07 -12.90 -17.22
CA GLY A 179 5.22 -14.08 -17.18
C GLY A 179 4.42 -14.23 -15.89
N ASP A 180 5.03 -13.92 -14.75
CA ASP A 180 4.34 -13.98 -13.45
C ASP A 180 3.35 -12.83 -13.27
N ALA A 181 3.64 -11.63 -13.76
CA ALA A 181 2.70 -10.50 -13.76
C ALA A 181 1.46 -10.81 -14.58
N LEU A 182 1.65 -11.41 -15.75
CA LEU A 182 0.57 -11.90 -16.58
C LEU A 182 -0.27 -12.99 -15.86
N GLN A 183 0.39 -13.98 -15.25
CA GLN A 183 -0.28 -15.03 -14.49
C GLN A 183 -1.13 -14.44 -13.35
N GLN A 184 -0.60 -13.46 -12.62
CA GLN A 184 -1.33 -12.76 -11.57
C GLN A 184 -2.51 -11.95 -12.11
N ARG A 185 -2.38 -11.30 -13.29
CA ARG A 185 -3.53 -10.62 -13.89
C ARG A 185 -4.64 -11.60 -14.25
N ILE A 186 -4.30 -12.74 -14.83
CA ILE A 186 -5.27 -13.74 -15.27
C ILE A 186 -5.98 -14.40 -14.09
N SER A 187 -5.29 -14.60 -12.96
CA SER A 187 -5.95 -15.17 -11.77
C SER A 187 -7.06 -14.28 -11.20
N THR A 188 -7.13 -13.01 -11.62
CA THR A 188 -8.25 -12.08 -11.29
C THR A 188 -9.43 -12.18 -12.25
N ILE A 189 -9.27 -12.85 -13.40
CA ILE A 189 -10.33 -13.03 -14.41
C ILE A 189 -11.11 -14.32 -14.11
N PRO A 190 -12.45 -14.31 -14.15
CA PRO A 190 -13.25 -15.53 -13.99
C PRO A 190 -12.89 -16.62 -15.02
N ALA A 191 -12.78 -17.88 -14.59
CA ALA A 191 -12.41 -19.01 -15.46
C ALA A 191 -13.22 -19.13 -16.77
N PRO A 192 -14.55 -18.90 -16.82
CA PRO A 192 -15.31 -18.95 -18.06
C PRO A 192 -14.87 -17.91 -19.10
N GLU A 193 -14.44 -16.73 -18.64
CA GLU A 193 -13.96 -15.66 -19.53
C GLU A 193 -12.59 -16.00 -20.09
N ILE A 194 -11.73 -16.63 -19.28
CA ILE A 194 -10.42 -17.13 -19.72
C ILE A 194 -10.58 -18.23 -20.78
N ALA A 195 -11.46 -19.21 -20.54
CA ALA A 195 -11.73 -20.28 -21.50
C ALA A 195 -12.26 -19.74 -22.84
N ALA A 196 -13.17 -18.75 -22.78
CA ALA A 196 -13.68 -18.07 -23.97
C ALA A 196 -12.62 -17.25 -24.72
N ALA A 197 -11.55 -16.82 -24.04
CA ALA A 197 -10.42 -16.14 -24.65
C ALA A 197 -9.39 -17.13 -25.24
N CYS A 198 -9.03 -18.21 -24.54
CA CYS A 198 -8.13 -19.24 -25.07
C CYS A 198 -8.74 -19.99 -26.27
N GLY A 199 -10.06 -20.19 -26.31
CA GLY A 199 -10.76 -20.87 -27.40
C GLY A 199 -10.92 -20.04 -28.69
N ARG A 200 -10.69 -18.71 -28.63
CA ARG A 200 -10.73 -17.83 -29.79
C ARG A 200 -9.31 -17.43 -30.17
N ARG A 201 -8.79 -17.99 -31.27
CA ARG A 201 -7.59 -17.43 -31.93
C ARG A 201 -7.86 -15.94 -32.20
N GLY A 202 -7.12 -15.05 -31.53
CA GLY A 202 -7.32 -13.58 -31.63
C GLY A 202 -8.23 -12.95 -30.57
N ALA A 203 -8.43 -13.58 -29.41
CA ALA A 203 -9.17 -12.95 -28.31
C ALA A 203 -8.46 -11.67 -27.82
N PRO A 204 -9.22 -10.60 -27.50
CA PRO A 204 -8.68 -9.27 -27.18
C PRO A 204 -7.97 -9.21 -25.82
N LEU A 205 -7.81 -10.32 -25.08
CA LEU A 205 -7.05 -10.31 -23.83
C LEU A 205 -5.53 -10.19 -24.07
N TRP A 206 -5.08 -10.39 -25.32
CA TRP A 206 -3.69 -10.52 -25.70
C TRP A 206 -3.43 -9.72 -26.97
N ASP A 207 -2.40 -8.88 -26.96
CA ASP A 207 -1.85 -8.32 -28.21
C ASP A 207 -0.88 -9.34 -28.85
N GLU A 208 -0.76 -9.34 -30.18
CA GLU A 208 0.03 -10.30 -30.98
C GLU A 208 1.54 -10.28 -30.65
N GLY A 209 1.99 -9.37 -29.78
CA GLY A 209 3.36 -9.25 -29.30
C GLY A 209 3.71 -10.06 -28.03
N LEU A 210 2.77 -10.78 -27.41
CA LEU A 210 3.09 -11.63 -26.26
C LEU A 210 3.77 -12.93 -26.69
N HIS A 211 4.92 -13.24 -26.08
CA HIS A 211 5.74 -14.39 -26.46
C HIS A 211 4.93 -15.71 -26.38
N PRO A 212 5.00 -16.60 -27.40
CA PRO A 212 4.19 -17.82 -27.49
C PRO A 212 4.25 -18.72 -26.25
N LEU A 213 5.38 -18.75 -25.56
CA LEU A 213 5.60 -19.58 -24.37
C LEU A 213 4.77 -19.16 -23.15
N ALA A 214 4.38 -17.89 -23.05
CA ALA A 214 3.50 -17.42 -21.98
C ALA A 214 2.06 -17.88 -22.25
N ALA A 215 1.58 -17.70 -23.49
CA ALA A 215 0.25 -18.15 -23.90
C ALA A 215 0.09 -19.67 -23.80
N GLU A 216 1.10 -20.45 -24.20
CA GLU A 216 1.09 -21.91 -24.10
C GLU A 216 1.08 -22.42 -22.65
N ARG A 217 1.90 -21.85 -21.74
CA ARG A 217 1.85 -22.22 -20.32
C ARG A 217 0.49 -21.98 -19.71
N ILE A 218 -0.10 -20.82 -20.01
CA ILE A 218 -1.33 -20.37 -19.36
C ILE A 218 -2.52 -21.12 -19.93
N CYS A 219 -2.73 -21.08 -21.25
CA CYS A 219 -3.85 -21.79 -21.86
C CYS A 219 -3.67 -23.31 -21.76
N GLY A 220 -2.43 -23.84 -21.82
CA GLY A 220 -2.17 -25.27 -21.62
C GLY A 220 -2.44 -25.75 -20.20
N GLY A 221 -2.05 -24.96 -19.18
CA GLY A 221 -2.35 -25.25 -17.78
C GLY A 221 -3.84 -25.15 -17.45
N LEU A 222 -4.53 -24.15 -18.01
CA LEU A 222 -5.98 -23.96 -17.85
C LEU A 222 -6.78 -25.05 -18.57
N GLN A 223 -6.37 -25.45 -19.77
CA GLN A 223 -7.02 -26.57 -20.48
C GLN A 223 -6.93 -27.84 -19.63
N ALA A 224 -5.76 -28.15 -19.07
CA ALA A 224 -5.59 -29.29 -18.17
C ALA A 224 -6.43 -29.19 -16.88
N ALA A 225 -6.61 -27.97 -16.34
CA ALA A 225 -7.45 -27.75 -15.16
C ALA A 225 -8.95 -27.90 -15.48
N VAL A 226 -9.40 -27.40 -16.64
CA VAL A 226 -10.79 -27.54 -17.12
C VAL A 226 -11.10 -29.00 -17.45
N ASP A 227 -10.22 -29.68 -18.17
CA ASP A 227 -10.36 -31.10 -18.51
C ASP A 227 -10.32 -32.02 -17.27
N GLY A 228 -9.81 -31.51 -16.13
CA GLY A 228 -9.79 -32.19 -14.83
C GLY A 228 -11.00 -31.92 -13.94
N LEU A 229 -11.91 -31.02 -14.31
CA LEU A 229 -13.15 -30.78 -13.56
C LEU A 229 -14.19 -31.85 -13.92
N PRO A 230 -14.89 -32.46 -12.94
CA PRO A 230 -15.96 -33.40 -13.25
C PRO A 230 -17.09 -32.70 -13.99
N ASP A 231 -17.62 -33.33 -15.04
CA ASP A 231 -18.83 -32.89 -15.75
C ASP A 231 -19.95 -32.70 -14.73
N GLN A 232 -20.41 -31.46 -14.55
CA GLN A 232 -21.57 -31.12 -13.71
C GLN A 232 -22.86 -31.15 -14.52
#